data_AF-A0A970Z1A0-F1
#
_entry.id   AF-A0A970Z1A0-F1
#
_cell.length_a   1.000
_cell.length_b   1.000
_cell.length_c   1.000
_cell.angle_alpha   90.00
_cell.angle_beta   90.00
_cell.angle_gamma   90.00
#
_symmetry.space_group_name_H-M   'P 1'
#
loop_
_entity.id
_entity.type
_entity.pdbx_description
1 polymer ?
#
loop_
_entity_poly.entity_id
_entity_poly.type
_entity_poly.pdbx_seq_one_letter_code
_entity_poly.pdbx_strand_id
1 'polypeptide(L)'
;MIEALAEQGRDCVVSGLPEWSVKALCGPRGDHVLAVTRSRGLRVVVTTTAEPDPAWRRRFTVAELDYPEARAVSAAYLRTTGASPTAHTLTADVLNELELPVRPAVVAAVVTEAIKGSRDTQAIVREYSTTSYVDALTAWLGEGRSPREIALLAAGTTLSGADCVAVNEQAEVLARMLRGPSTVVREKRFVAGTSWPETFLRPATGRVGTHFGVLTTDLVEVCPPYRPNELLQSLWLTLGPDFRQSYVRWLRTLAGRRKLRWHAAYSAGGLFSLDPVVAEEEILRPWANSRQAWDRRCAGMALGTPVAMGADATASRRLANAWATGPSPHLNHAAVAAYGGVLGAWDDSTIAPMQLYRIARRVPPLATEVHWTMANLVVSGADAIHARTCTLAYLETTSRGQREARTVYAMLPALFDSLLSPATVCVESLQALRSEPSNWHRLCTLVGTALTTPPGAKSGRACLTAVTEAIALGHVDHSFASELIRGTKEACRPLGSVSRLGDALRRTLTPLTRSPSGDTRSVATALMTQFFAGS
;
A
#
# COMPACT_ATOMS: atom_id res chain seq x y z
N MET A 1 -29.48 12.03 5.95
CA MET A 1 -28.38 11.03 5.90
C MET A 1 -27.29 11.35 6.91
N ILE A 2 -26.69 12.55 6.85
CA ILE A 2 -25.62 12.96 7.80
C ILE A 2 -26.15 13.09 9.23
N GLU A 3 -27.32 13.72 9.44
CA GLU A 3 -28.00 13.75 10.76
C GLU A 3 -28.25 12.34 11.30
N ALA A 4 -28.70 11.41 10.45
CA ALA A 4 -28.92 10.02 10.82
C ALA A 4 -27.62 9.24 11.15
N LEU A 5 -26.46 9.66 10.63
CA LEU A 5 -25.16 9.10 10.98
C LEU A 5 -24.63 9.68 12.30
N ALA A 6 -24.86 10.98 12.53
CA ALA A 6 -24.51 11.68 13.77
C ALA A 6 -25.36 11.21 14.96
N GLU A 7 -26.68 11.04 14.78
CA GLU A 7 -27.60 10.49 15.78
C GLU A 7 -27.27 9.03 16.16
N GLN A 8 -26.54 8.31 15.31
CA GLN A 8 -26.04 6.96 15.58
C GLN A 8 -24.68 6.93 16.30
N GLY A 9 -24.15 8.07 16.73
CA GLY A 9 -22.84 8.16 17.38
C GLY A 9 -21.70 7.69 16.49
N ARG A 10 -21.78 7.99 15.18
CA ARG A 10 -20.73 7.68 14.21
C ARG A 10 -20.03 8.96 13.77
N ASP A 11 -18.71 8.94 13.86
CA ASP A 11 -17.86 10.03 13.41
C ASP A 11 -17.81 10.02 11.87
N CYS A 12 -18.03 11.18 11.25
CA CYS A 12 -18.11 11.32 9.80
C CYS A 12 -17.23 12.47 9.31
N VAL A 13 -16.64 12.27 8.13
CA VAL A 13 -15.95 13.32 7.38
C VAL A 13 -16.84 13.64 6.18
N VAL A 14 -17.34 14.87 6.11
CA VAL A 14 -18.25 15.31 5.04
C VAL A 14 -17.64 16.50 4.32
N SER A 15 -17.56 16.46 2.99
CA SER A 15 -17.15 17.61 2.17
C SER A 15 -18.31 18.12 1.29
N GLY A 16 -18.41 19.44 1.10
CA GLY A 16 -19.24 20.06 0.05
C GLY A 16 -20.64 20.54 0.44
N LEU A 17 -20.89 20.85 1.72
CA LEU A 17 -22.19 21.34 2.17
C LEU A 17 -22.38 22.86 1.96
N PRO A 18 -23.61 23.32 1.63
CA PRO A 18 -23.99 24.74 1.68
C PRO A 18 -23.88 25.32 3.10
N GLU A 19 -23.55 26.61 3.23
CA GLU A 19 -23.29 27.29 4.51
C GLU A 19 -24.45 27.21 5.52
N TRP A 20 -25.68 27.23 5.06
CA TRP A 20 -26.88 27.14 5.89
C TRP A 20 -27.13 25.72 6.43
N SER A 21 -26.68 24.68 5.72
CA SER A 21 -26.86 23.27 6.11
C SER A 21 -25.97 22.90 7.29
N VAL A 22 -24.79 23.51 7.39
CA VAL A 22 -23.84 23.31 8.52
C VAL A 22 -24.40 23.87 9.83
N LYS A 23 -25.16 24.98 9.79
CA LYS A 23 -25.83 25.53 10.99
C LYS A 23 -27.04 24.69 11.44
N ALA A 24 -27.76 24.06 10.51
CA ALA A 24 -28.93 23.24 10.81
C ALA A 24 -28.58 21.89 11.47
N LEU A 25 -27.44 21.29 11.09
CA LEU A 25 -26.88 20.08 11.70
C LEU A 25 -26.47 20.26 13.18
N CYS A 26 -26.26 21.50 13.62
CA CYS A 26 -25.70 21.86 14.93
C CYS A 26 -26.79 22.38 15.90
N GLY A 27 -27.82 21.57 16.16
CA GLY A 27 -28.74 21.85 17.27
C GLY A 27 -28.00 22.05 18.60
N PRO A 28 -28.63 22.64 19.64
CA PRO A 28 -27.99 23.12 20.87
C PRO A 28 -27.47 22.02 21.83
N ARG A 29 -27.27 20.77 21.36
CA ARG A 29 -26.76 19.66 22.16
C ARG A 29 -25.25 19.55 21.99
N GLY A 30 -24.52 19.97 23.02
CA GLY A 30 -23.08 20.26 23.01
C GLY A 30 -22.12 19.07 23.12
N ASP A 31 -22.36 17.96 22.42
CA ASP A 31 -21.53 16.73 22.57
C ASP A 31 -20.60 16.44 21.38
N HIS A 32 -20.55 17.33 20.38
CA HIS A 32 -19.75 17.16 19.16
C HIS A 32 -18.71 18.27 18.98
N VAL A 33 -17.43 17.90 18.80
CA VAL A 33 -16.37 18.85 18.42
C VAL A 33 -16.37 18.97 16.90
N LEU A 34 -16.52 20.20 16.40
CA LEU A 34 -16.65 20.50 14.98
C LEU A 34 -15.37 21.18 14.48
N ALA A 35 -14.62 20.52 13.60
CA ALA A 35 -13.55 21.16 12.82
C ALA A 35 -14.05 21.45 11.41
N VAL A 36 -14.06 22.73 11.01
CA VAL A 36 -14.53 23.18 9.69
C VAL A 36 -13.39 23.85 8.94
N THR A 37 -12.86 23.19 7.91
CA THR A 37 -11.89 23.81 6.99
C THR A 37 -12.53 24.18 5.65
N ARG A 38 -11.96 25.14 4.92
CA ARG A 38 -12.39 25.58 3.58
C ARG A 38 -11.35 25.20 2.52
N SER A 39 -11.82 24.62 1.41
CA SER A 39 -11.04 24.37 0.19
C SER A 39 -11.80 24.88 -1.03
N ARG A 40 -11.32 25.93 -1.71
CA ARG A 40 -11.91 26.46 -2.97
C ARG A 40 -13.46 26.61 -2.94
N GLY A 41 -14.01 27.03 -1.80
CA GLY A 41 -15.46 27.18 -1.60
C GLY A 41 -16.19 25.96 -1.01
N LEU A 42 -15.54 24.81 -0.85
CA LEU A 42 -16.07 23.59 -0.25
C LEU A 42 -15.62 23.47 1.21
N ARG A 43 -16.57 23.23 2.14
CA ARG A 43 -16.28 22.98 3.56
C ARG A 43 -16.10 21.49 3.81
N VAL A 44 -15.05 21.13 4.55
CA VAL A 44 -14.87 19.78 5.12
C VAL A 44 -15.24 19.86 6.61
N VAL A 45 -16.19 19.04 7.03
CA VAL A 45 -16.68 18.96 8.40
C VAL A 45 -16.26 17.61 8.98
N VAL A 46 -15.52 17.65 10.08
CA VAL A 46 -15.18 16.46 10.90
C VAL A 46 -15.94 16.59 12.22
N THR A 47 -16.73 15.58 12.56
CA THR A 47 -17.44 15.52 13.85
C THR A 47 -16.98 14.31 14.65
N THR A 48 -16.62 14.52 15.92
CA THR A 48 -16.39 13.42 16.89
C THR A 48 -17.17 13.63 18.18
N THR A 49 -17.66 12.56 18.81
CA THR A 49 -18.22 12.61 20.19
C THR A 49 -17.12 12.81 21.24
N ALA A 50 -17.42 13.55 22.31
CA ALA A 50 -16.43 14.07 23.27
C ALA A 50 -15.74 13.06 24.22
N GLU A 51 -16.13 11.77 24.26
CA GLU A 51 -15.49 10.78 25.13
C GLU A 51 -14.75 9.65 24.36
N PRO A 52 -13.49 9.34 24.72
CA PRO A 52 -12.70 8.34 24.01
C PRO A 52 -13.07 6.90 24.43
N ASP A 53 -13.95 6.24 23.67
CA ASP A 53 -14.15 4.79 23.73
C ASP A 53 -13.03 4.06 22.95
N PRO A 54 -12.29 3.09 23.53
CA PRO A 54 -11.32 2.23 22.83
C PRO A 54 -11.82 1.57 21.53
N ALA A 55 -13.13 1.45 21.31
CA ALA A 55 -13.75 0.96 20.08
C ALA A 55 -13.68 1.93 18.88
N TRP A 56 -13.22 3.17 19.08
CA TRP A 56 -13.20 4.26 18.09
C TRP A 56 -12.38 4.00 16.82
N ARG A 57 -11.40 3.09 16.86
CA ARG A 57 -10.65 2.66 15.65
C ARG A 57 -11.56 2.13 14.52
N ARG A 58 -12.83 1.84 14.81
CA ARG A 58 -13.78 1.15 13.92
C ARG A 58 -14.79 2.06 13.20
N ARG A 59 -14.80 3.39 13.40
CA ARG A 59 -15.96 4.22 13.03
C ARG A 59 -15.68 5.46 12.20
N PHE A 60 -14.66 5.48 11.35
CA PHE A 60 -14.58 6.52 10.32
C PHE A 60 -15.32 6.07 9.07
N THR A 61 -16.46 6.70 8.79
CA THR A 61 -17.03 6.66 7.44
C THR A 61 -16.51 7.90 6.73
N VAL A 62 -15.45 7.74 5.93
CA VAL A 62 -15.08 8.77 4.94
C VAL A 62 -16.21 8.72 3.91
N ALA A 63 -17.21 9.57 4.07
CA ALA A 63 -18.25 9.71 3.06
C ALA A 63 -17.54 10.06 1.75
N GLU A 64 -17.88 9.34 0.67
CA GLU A 64 -17.28 9.43 -0.66
C GLU A 64 -16.78 10.85 -0.96
N LEU A 65 -15.48 11.06 -0.74
CA LEU A 65 -14.85 12.33 -1.06
C LEU A 65 -14.63 12.31 -2.56
N ASP A 66 -15.38 13.11 -3.33
CA ASP A 66 -15.24 13.25 -4.78
C ASP A 66 -13.88 13.85 -5.22
N TYR A 67 -12.98 14.10 -4.27
CA TYR A 67 -11.69 14.75 -4.47
C TYR A 67 -10.52 13.85 -4.01
N PRO A 68 -9.68 13.36 -4.93
CA PRO A 68 -8.54 12.47 -4.65
C PRO A 68 -7.54 13.03 -3.62
N GLU A 69 -7.35 14.35 -3.58
CA GLU A 69 -6.43 15.04 -2.67
C GLU A 69 -6.91 14.98 -1.22
N ALA A 70 -8.23 15.09 -1.01
CA ALA A 70 -8.83 14.99 0.32
C ALA A 70 -8.74 13.55 0.86
N ARG A 71 -8.91 12.54 0.01
CA ARG A 71 -8.68 11.12 0.39
C ARG A 71 -7.23 10.86 0.78
N ALA A 72 -6.27 11.40 0.03
CA ALA A 72 -4.85 11.23 0.31
C ALA A 72 -4.45 11.89 1.65
N VAL A 73 -5.02 13.05 1.96
CA VAL A 73 -4.84 13.75 3.24
C VAL A 73 -5.45 12.95 4.41
N SER A 74 -6.69 12.48 4.29
CA SER A 74 -7.34 11.66 5.33
C SER A 74 -6.64 10.31 5.54
N ALA A 75 -6.17 9.66 4.48
CA ALA A 75 -5.44 8.39 4.57
C ALA A 75 -4.01 8.56 5.11
N ALA A 76 -3.37 9.72 4.90
CA ALA A 76 -2.08 10.04 5.51
C ALA A 76 -2.24 10.32 7.01
N TYR A 77 -3.29 11.05 7.38
CA TYR A 77 -3.67 11.36 8.75
C TYR A 77 -3.99 10.10 9.60
N LEU A 78 -4.78 9.18 9.06
CA LEU A 78 -5.11 7.90 9.72
C LEU A 78 -3.88 6.98 9.89
N ARG A 79 -2.88 7.12 9.02
CA ARG A 79 -1.63 6.33 9.08
C ARG A 79 -0.63 6.85 10.10
N THR A 80 -0.55 8.16 10.34
CA THR A 80 0.40 8.78 11.27
C THR A 80 -0.16 8.91 12.68
N THR A 81 -1.47 9.06 12.84
CA THR A 81 -2.12 9.15 14.14
C THR A 81 -2.54 7.78 14.61
N GLY A 82 -1.67 7.11 15.36
CA GLY A 82 -2.11 6.05 16.26
C GLY A 82 -3.07 6.65 17.28
N ALA A 83 -4.35 6.73 16.93
CA ALA A 83 -5.49 6.96 17.81
C ALA A 83 -5.15 7.80 19.07
N SER A 84 -4.90 9.10 18.89
CA SER A 84 -4.83 10.08 19.99
C SER A 84 -5.74 11.28 19.71
N PRO A 85 -6.66 11.66 20.62
CA PRO A 85 -7.51 12.85 20.49
C PRO A 85 -6.71 14.15 20.30
N THR A 86 -5.52 14.24 20.90
CA THR A 86 -4.62 15.40 20.75
C THR A 86 -4.13 15.55 19.31
N ALA A 87 -3.86 14.43 18.63
CA ALA A 87 -3.43 14.43 17.24
C ALA A 87 -4.56 14.84 16.27
N HIS A 88 -5.81 14.65 16.70
CA HIS A 88 -7.00 15.03 15.92
C HIS A 88 -7.20 16.54 15.88
N THR A 89 -7.17 17.19 17.04
CA THR A 89 -7.26 18.66 17.15
C THR A 89 -6.12 19.33 16.39
N LEU A 90 -4.89 18.84 16.58
CA LEU A 90 -3.71 19.36 15.87
C LEU A 90 -3.84 19.25 14.34
N THR A 91 -4.38 18.16 13.81
CA THR A 91 -4.52 18.01 12.35
C THR A 91 -5.63 18.89 11.78
N ALA A 92 -6.75 19.04 12.49
CA ALA A 92 -7.79 19.98 12.12
C ALA A 92 -7.25 21.41 12.06
N ASP A 93 -6.44 21.80 13.05
CA ASP A 93 -5.78 23.11 13.09
C ASP A 93 -4.79 23.28 11.93
N VAL A 94 -3.96 22.25 11.64
CA VAL A 94 -3.09 22.22 10.45
C VAL A 94 -3.89 22.45 9.16
N LEU A 95 -5.00 21.74 8.97
CA LEU A 95 -5.81 21.81 7.76
C LEU A 95 -6.62 23.10 7.64
N ASN A 96 -6.90 23.79 8.76
CA ASN A 96 -7.55 25.11 8.78
C ASN A 96 -6.58 26.25 8.44
N GLU A 97 -5.33 26.13 8.87
CA GLU A 97 -4.27 27.13 8.69
C GLU A 97 -3.57 27.04 7.32
N LEU A 98 -3.64 25.87 6.69
CA LEU A 98 -3.09 25.63 5.36
C LEU A 98 -3.99 26.21 4.27
N GLU A 99 -3.69 27.43 3.80
CA GLU A 99 -4.21 27.90 2.52
C GLU A 99 -3.73 26.96 1.39
N LEU A 100 -4.67 26.21 0.80
CA LEU A 100 -4.41 25.25 -0.26
C LEU A 100 -3.90 25.91 -1.54
N PRO A 101 -3.06 25.22 -2.35
CA PRO A 101 -2.89 23.76 -2.39
C PRO A 101 -1.71 23.25 -1.55
N VAL A 102 -2.00 22.41 -0.56
CA VAL A 102 -0.97 21.76 0.27
C VAL A 102 -0.88 20.30 -0.09
N ARG A 103 0.34 19.86 -0.40
CA ARG A 103 0.61 18.46 -0.79
C ARG A 103 0.31 17.53 0.40
N PRO A 104 -0.36 16.38 0.21
CA PRO A 104 -0.73 15.44 1.29
C PRO A 104 0.42 15.02 2.22
N ALA A 105 1.63 14.93 1.68
CA ALA A 105 2.81 14.61 2.47
C ALA A 105 3.30 15.77 3.38
N VAL A 106 2.83 17.02 3.20
CA VAL A 106 3.13 18.15 4.10
C VAL A 106 2.28 17.97 5.32
N VAL A 107 1.00 17.68 5.13
CA VAL A 107 0.07 17.37 6.21
C VAL A 107 0.59 16.19 7.03
N ALA A 108 1.00 15.09 6.39
CA ALA A 108 1.53 13.91 7.10
C ALA A 108 2.74 14.24 8.00
N ALA A 109 3.65 15.07 7.51
CA ALA A 109 4.88 15.42 8.20
C ALA A 109 4.64 16.46 9.31
N VAL A 110 3.79 17.46 9.07
CA VAL A 110 3.36 18.44 10.08
C VAL A 110 2.65 17.73 11.24
N VAL A 111 1.75 16.80 10.92
CA VAL A 111 1.03 16.00 11.91
C VAL A 111 1.99 15.13 12.72
N THR A 112 2.99 14.51 12.09
CA THR A 112 3.98 13.67 12.78
C THR A 112 4.85 14.50 13.74
N GLU A 113 5.31 15.68 13.33
CA GLU A 113 6.13 16.56 14.17
C GLU A 113 5.32 17.22 15.29
N ALA A 114 4.07 17.58 15.02
CA ALA A 114 3.14 18.08 16.03
C ALA A 114 2.82 17.03 17.12
N ILE A 115 2.62 15.76 16.74
CA ILE A 115 2.37 14.65 17.69
C ILE A 115 3.57 14.38 18.58
N LYS A 116 4.79 14.55 18.06
CA LYS A 116 6.02 14.45 18.85
C LYS A 116 6.18 15.62 19.85
N GLY A 117 5.22 16.55 19.91
CA GLY A 117 5.16 17.65 20.88
C GLY A 117 6.30 18.66 20.75
N SER A 118 6.97 18.69 19.59
CA SER A 118 8.28 19.32 19.47
C SER A 118 8.24 20.78 19.02
N ARG A 119 7.14 21.22 18.36
CA ARG A 119 7.06 22.55 17.72
C ARG A 119 5.62 23.04 17.55
N ASP A 120 5.47 24.36 17.44
CA ASP A 120 4.23 25.04 17.06
C ASP A 120 3.81 24.67 15.63
N THR A 121 2.54 24.28 15.48
CA THR A 121 1.92 23.87 14.23
C THR A 121 2.01 24.92 13.14
N GLN A 122 1.76 26.21 13.46
CA GLN A 122 1.82 27.29 12.47
C GLN A 122 3.26 27.53 12.00
N ALA A 123 4.23 27.45 12.91
CA ALA A 123 5.65 27.52 12.56
C ALA A 123 6.06 26.38 11.61
N ILE A 124 5.61 25.13 11.87
CA ILE A 124 5.89 24.00 10.99
C ILE A 124 5.23 24.22 9.61
N VAL A 125 3.96 24.63 9.57
CA VAL A 125 3.25 24.92 8.31
C VAL A 125 4.00 25.95 7.46
N ARG A 126 4.43 27.06 8.07
CA ARG A 126 5.21 28.12 7.38
C ARG A 126 6.56 27.61 6.89
N GLU A 127 7.27 26.83 7.71
CA GLU A 127 8.55 26.21 7.34
C GLU A 127 8.37 25.30 6.11
N TYR A 128 7.34 24.47 6.07
CA TYR A 128 7.06 23.58 4.93
C TYR A 128 6.55 24.31 3.68
N SER A 129 5.81 25.41 3.81
CA SER A 129 5.24 26.15 2.67
C SER A 129 6.22 27.13 2.02
N THR A 130 7.22 27.61 2.77
CA THR A 130 8.20 28.60 2.30
C THR A 130 9.56 27.99 1.92
N THR A 131 9.82 26.72 2.24
CA THR A 131 11.11 26.09 1.92
C THR A 131 11.24 25.82 0.42
N SER A 132 12.15 26.55 -0.22
CA SER A 132 12.63 26.24 -1.56
C SER A 132 13.76 25.22 -1.50
N TYR A 133 13.46 23.99 -1.92
CA TYR A 133 14.43 22.90 -2.03
C TYR A 133 15.62 23.24 -2.92
N VAL A 134 15.35 23.97 -4.02
CA VAL A 134 16.36 24.37 -4.98
C VAL A 134 17.27 25.43 -4.37
N ASP A 135 16.73 26.42 -3.66
CA ASP A 135 17.55 27.48 -3.05
C ASP A 135 18.38 26.93 -1.89
N ALA A 136 17.79 26.09 -1.04
CA ALA A 136 18.50 25.41 0.04
C ALA A 136 19.63 24.52 -0.50
N LEU A 137 19.35 23.74 -1.56
CA LEU A 137 20.36 22.91 -2.19
C LEU A 137 21.44 23.74 -2.87
N THR A 138 21.08 24.82 -3.55
CA THR A 138 22.03 25.72 -4.23
C THR A 138 22.95 26.40 -3.21
N ALA A 139 22.38 26.90 -2.10
CA ALA A 139 23.14 27.46 -0.99
C ALA A 139 24.07 26.42 -0.36
N TRP A 140 23.59 25.19 -0.16
CA TRP A 140 24.43 24.11 0.36
C TRP A 140 25.55 23.72 -0.62
N LEU A 141 25.26 23.68 -1.92
CA LEU A 141 26.23 23.30 -2.95
C LEU A 141 27.41 24.30 -3.04
N GLY A 142 27.19 25.58 -2.72
CA GLY A 142 28.24 26.58 -2.42
C GLY A 142 29.51 26.54 -3.29
N GLU A 143 30.62 27.09 -2.80
CA GLU A 143 31.92 27.01 -3.48
C GLU A 143 32.51 25.58 -3.39
N GLY A 144 32.01 24.65 -4.20
CA GLY A 144 32.73 23.43 -4.59
C GLY A 144 32.64 22.23 -3.64
N ARG A 145 31.45 21.63 -3.51
CA ARG A 145 31.30 20.33 -2.81
C ARG A 145 32.10 19.21 -3.48
N SER A 146 32.72 18.38 -2.66
CA SER A 146 33.44 17.20 -3.14
C SER A 146 32.46 16.14 -3.67
N PRO A 147 32.90 15.27 -4.61
CA PRO A 147 32.09 14.14 -5.07
C PRO A 147 31.58 13.23 -3.94
N ARG A 148 32.32 13.17 -2.84
CA ARG A 148 31.94 12.38 -1.65
C ARG A 148 30.77 13.02 -0.91
N GLU A 149 30.78 14.34 -0.70
CA GLU A 149 29.66 15.04 -0.05
C GLU A 149 28.39 14.95 -0.90
N ILE A 150 28.51 15.14 -2.22
CA ILE A 150 27.40 14.98 -3.16
C ILE A 150 26.86 13.55 -3.11
N ALA A 151 27.75 12.55 -3.12
CA ALA A 151 27.34 11.16 -3.03
C ALA A 151 26.68 10.80 -1.69
N LEU A 152 27.14 11.38 -0.58
CA LEU A 152 26.57 11.15 0.74
C LEU A 152 25.15 11.73 0.83
N LEU A 153 24.94 12.94 0.29
CA LEU A 153 23.61 13.52 0.19
C LEU A 153 22.71 12.64 -0.69
N ALA A 154 23.13 12.34 -1.93
CA ALA A 154 22.33 11.52 -2.85
C ALA A 154 22.02 10.12 -2.29
N ALA A 155 23.00 9.43 -1.71
CA ALA A 155 22.81 8.11 -1.12
C ALA A 155 21.92 8.16 0.13
N GLY A 156 22.14 9.12 1.03
CA GLY A 156 21.31 9.29 2.23
C GLY A 156 19.86 9.66 1.91
N THR A 157 19.65 10.47 0.88
CA THR A 157 18.32 10.79 0.38
C THR A 157 17.64 9.56 -0.27
N THR A 158 18.35 8.84 -1.14
CA THR A 158 17.84 7.61 -1.79
C THR A 158 17.48 6.55 -0.75
N LEU A 159 18.37 6.33 0.21
CA LEU A 159 18.32 5.27 1.20
C LEU A 159 17.72 5.76 2.53
N SER A 160 16.91 6.81 2.50
CA SER A 160 16.27 7.31 3.73
C SER A 160 15.46 6.21 4.41
N GLY A 161 15.69 5.99 5.70
CA GLY A 161 15.18 4.88 6.51
C GLY A 161 16.10 3.65 6.55
N ALA A 162 17.23 3.65 5.84
CA ALA A 162 18.23 2.58 5.90
C ALA A 162 19.30 2.86 6.96
N ASP A 163 19.99 1.78 7.35
CA ASP A 163 21.10 1.80 8.30
C ASP A 163 22.26 2.71 7.84
N CYS A 164 22.79 3.52 8.77
CA CYS A 164 23.87 4.48 8.53
C CYS A 164 25.12 3.84 7.89
N VAL A 165 25.47 2.60 8.25
CA VAL A 165 26.61 1.90 7.65
C VAL A 165 26.33 1.60 6.19
N ALA A 166 25.14 1.08 5.88
CA ALA A 166 24.75 0.79 4.50
C ALA A 166 24.72 2.06 3.64
N VAL A 167 24.23 3.18 4.18
CA VAL A 167 24.24 4.47 3.47
C VAL A 167 25.66 4.94 3.16
N ASN A 168 26.55 4.92 4.15
CA ASN A 168 27.94 5.31 3.96
C ASN A 168 28.65 4.43 2.93
N GLU A 169 28.48 3.11 3.01
CA GLU A 169 29.06 2.19 2.02
C GLU A 169 28.61 2.51 0.59
N GLN A 170 27.31 2.81 0.41
CA GLN A 170 26.80 3.15 -0.92
C GLN A 170 27.19 4.56 -1.38
N ALA A 171 27.36 5.51 -0.46
CA ALA A 171 27.91 6.83 -0.76
C ALA A 171 29.34 6.71 -1.33
N GLU A 172 30.19 5.85 -0.78
CA GLU A 172 31.55 5.62 -1.30
C GLU A 172 31.54 4.98 -2.70
N VAL A 173 30.58 4.10 -2.97
CA VAL A 173 30.39 3.52 -4.30
C VAL A 173 30.00 4.63 -5.30
N LEU A 174 29.04 5.48 -4.94
CA LEU A 174 28.59 6.58 -5.79
C LEU A 174 29.69 7.65 -5.97
N ALA A 175 30.43 8.00 -4.91
CA ALA A 175 31.52 8.96 -4.96
C ALA A 175 32.61 8.53 -5.97
N ARG A 176 32.94 7.24 -6.01
CA ARG A 176 33.87 6.69 -7.00
C ARG A 176 33.33 6.77 -8.42
N MET A 177 32.02 6.61 -8.63
CA MET A 177 31.41 6.78 -9.94
C MET A 177 31.45 8.24 -10.40
N LEU A 178 31.18 9.18 -9.48
CA LEU A 178 31.21 10.63 -9.75
C LEU A 178 32.61 11.16 -10.08
N ARG A 179 33.68 10.51 -9.62
CA ARG A 179 35.08 10.92 -9.88
C ARG A 179 35.61 10.53 -11.28
N GLY A 180 34.92 9.63 -11.98
CA GLY A 180 35.38 9.06 -13.26
C GLY A 180 36.58 8.10 -13.13
N PRO A 181 36.97 7.42 -14.23
CA PRO A 181 38.00 6.36 -14.21
C PRO A 181 39.45 6.86 -14.00
N SER A 182 39.71 8.17 -14.04
CA SER A 182 41.07 8.73 -14.15
C SER A 182 41.71 9.18 -12.83
N THR A 183 40.98 9.12 -11.70
CA THR A 183 41.48 9.62 -10.41
C THR A 183 41.69 8.48 -9.41
N VAL A 184 42.89 7.89 -9.43
CA VAL A 184 43.34 6.95 -8.39
C VAL A 184 43.71 7.75 -7.15
N VAL A 185 42.71 8.16 -6.36
CA VAL A 185 42.96 8.64 -5.00
C VAL A 185 42.83 7.43 -4.07
N ARG A 186 43.93 7.03 -3.45
CA ARG A 186 43.93 6.07 -2.33
C ARG A 186 43.14 6.70 -1.17
N GLU A 187 41.87 6.36 -1.05
CA GLU A 187 41.08 6.79 0.11
C GLU A 187 41.57 6.09 1.37
N LYS A 188 41.89 6.90 2.38
CA LYS A 188 42.06 6.43 3.75
C LYS A 188 40.75 5.77 4.18
N ARG A 189 40.83 4.55 4.73
CA ARG A 189 39.72 3.95 5.48
C ARG A 189 39.18 4.97 6.48
N PHE A 190 37.85 5.06 6.53
CA PHE A 190 37.00 5.67 7.55
C PHE A 190 37.73 6.58 8.55
N VAL A 191 37.46 7.88 8.48
CA VAL A 191 37.71 8.80 9.60
C VAL A 191 36.35 9.06 10.25
N ALA A 192 36.18 8.59 11.48
CA ALA A 192 35.08 9.05 12.33
C ALA A 192 35.14 10.58 12.40
N GLY A 193 34.07 11.27 11.94
CA GLY A 193 34.02 12.73 11.89
C GLY A 193 33.77 13.37 10.52
N THR A 194 33.47 12.61 9.46
CA THR A 194 32.89 13.23 8.26
C THR A 194 31.52 13.81 8.59
N SER A 195 31.40 15.13 8.53
CA SER A 195 30.16 15.87 8.77
C SER A 195 29.09 15.42 7.78
N TRP A 196 27.97 14.91 8.29
CA TRP A 196 26.79 14.65 7.46
C TRP A 196 26.30 15.98 6.85
N PRO A 197 25.57 15.94 5.73
CA PRO A 197 24.80 17.10 5.26
C PRO A 197 23.66 17.38 6.25
N GLU A 198 23.97 17.88 7.45
CA GLU A 198 23.04 18.00 8.60
C GLU A 198 21.82 18.86 8.29
N THR A 199 21.94 19.78 7.32
CA THR A 199 20.82 20.53 6.76
C THR A 199 19.71 19.64 6.22
N PHE A 200 20.07 18.51 5.60
CA PHE A 200 19.14 17.64 4.86
C PHE A 200 19.01 16.24 5.46
N LEU A 201 20.01 15.76 6.20
CA LEU A 201 20.09 14.39 6.67
C LEU A 201 20.43 14.37 8.16
N ARG A 202 19.79 13.48 8.91
CA ARG A 202 20.12 13.21 10.31
C ARG A 202 20.16 11.71 10.61
N PRO A 203 21.02 11.27 11.54
CA PRO A 203 20.86 9.96 12.15
C PRO A 203 19.61 9.96 13.06
N ALA A 204 18.84 8.89 13.00
CA ALA A 204 17.68 8.64 13.86
C ALA A 204 17.71 7.20 14.35
N THR A 205 17.38 6.99 15.62
CA THR A 205 17.32 5.64 16.18
C THR A 205 16.05 4.95 15.70
N GLY A 206 16.19 3.80 15.03
CA GLY A 206 15.08 3.05 14.47
C GLY A 206 15.24 1.55 14.65
N ARG A 207 14.20 0.80 14.24
CA ARG A 207 14.15 -0.66 14.34
C ARG A 207 14.20 -1.29 12.95
N VAL A 208 15.13 -2.22 12.74
CA VAL A 208 15.29 -2.92 11.45
C VAL A 208 15.11 -4.42 11.64
N GLY A 209 14.31 -5.02 10.77
CA GLY A 209 14.15 -6.46 10.71
C GLY A 209 15.43 -7.16 10.22
N THR A 210 15.96 -8.08 11.02
CA THR A 210 17.10 -8.94 10.67
C THR A 210 16.71 -10.41 10.76
N HIS A 211 17.59 -11.30 10.29
CA HIS A 211 17.41 -12.74 10.46
C HIS A 211 17.42 -13.22 11.92
N PHE A 212 17.89 -12.38 12.85
CA PHE A 212 17.83 -12.61 14.30
C PHE A 212 16.64 -11.92 14.97
N GLY A 213 15.72 -11.35 14.20
CA GLY A 213 14.63 -10.51 14.71
C GLY A 213 14.91 -9.02 14.56
N VAL A 214 14.16 -8.20 15.28
CA VAL A 214 14.19 -6.74 15.16
C VAL A 214 15.31 -6.16 16.02
N LEU A 215 16.25 -5.45 15.41
CA LEU A 215 17.36 -4.77 16.10
C LEU A 215 17.17 -3.25 16.07
N THR A 216 17.53 -2.58 17.16
CA THR A 216 17.63 -1.12 17.21
C THR A 216 18.96 -0.71 16.57
N THR A 217 18.94 0.21 15.61
CA THR A 217 20.13 0.73 14.91
C THR A 217 19.94 2.20 14.54
N ASP A 218 21.03 2.85 14.14
CA ASP A 218 21.00 4.21 13.60
C ASP A 218 20.63 4.17 12.11
N LEU A 219 19.53 4.86 11.79
CA LEU A 219 19.00 5.04 10.45
C LEU A 219 19.30 6.45 9.95
N VAL A 220 19.41 6.61 8.64
CA VAL A 220 19.50 7.93 8.02
C VAL A 220 18.10 8.42 7.67
N GLU A 221 17.67 9.55 8.20
CA GLU A 221 16.43 10.21 7.83
C GLU A 221 16.71 11.49 7.04
N VAL A 222 15.87 11.78 6.06
CA VAL A 222 15.82 13.13 5.48
C VAL A 222 15.11 14.04 6.48
N CYS A 223 15.77 15.14 6.83
CA CYS A 223 15.26 16.11 7.78
C CYS A 223 14.00 16.80 7.23
N PRO A 224 12.92 16.90 8.03
CA PRO A 224 11.91 17.93 7.85
C PRO A 224 12.53 19.32 7.58
N PRO A 225 11.96 20.14 6.68
CA PRO A 225 10.77 19.90 5.87
C PRO A 225 11.02 19.13 4.56
N TYR A 226 12.25 18.69 4.32
CA TYR A 226 12.66 18.06 3.06
C TYR A 226 12.07 16.66 2.86
N ARG A 227 11.87 16.28 1.60
CA ARG A 227 11.47 14.92 1.19
C ARG A 227 12.51 14.24 0.33
N PRO A 228 12.66 12.91 0.47
CA PRO A 228 13.59 12.13 -0.34
C PRO A 228 13.51 12.40 -1.85
N ASN A 229 12.33 12.24 -2.45
CA ASN A 229 12.20 12.37 -3.90
C ASN A 229 12.30 13.82 -4.38
N GLU A 230 11.81 14.80 -3.61
CA GLU A 230 11.91 16.22 -4.01
C GLU A 230 13.37 16.69 -3.96
N LEU A 231 14.12 16.30 -2.93
CA LEU A 231 15.55 16.58 -2.82
C LEU A 231 16.38 15.86 -3.91
N LEU A 232 16.04 14.62 -4.25
CA LEU A 232 16.65 13.91 -5.39
C LEU A 232 16.35 14.60 -6.73
N GLN A 233 15.12 15.08 -6.92
CA GLN A 233 14.75 15.83 -8.13
C GLN A 233 15.55 17.15 -8.20
N SER A 234 15.72 17.87 -7.09
CA SER A 234 16.58 19.05 -7.05
C SER A 234 18.03 18.72 -7.38
N LEU A 235 18.62 17.66 -6.82
CA LEU A 235 19.97 17.21 -7.18
C LEU A 235 20.09 16.88 -8.67
N TRP A 236 19.09 16.17 -9.21
CA TRP A 236 19.03 15.80 -10.62
C TRP A 236 19.01 17.02 -11.55
N LEU A 237 18.23 18.04 -11.20
CA LEU A 237 18.11 19.26 -11.99
C LEU A 237 19.37 20.14 -11.87
N THR A 238 19.92 20.31 -10.67
CA THR A 238 21.03 21.24 -10.40
C THR A 238 22.39 20.74 -10.84
N LEU A 239 22.71 19.44 -10.67
CA LEU A 239 24.07 18.91 -10.90
C LEU A 239 24.37 18.50 -12.36
N GLY A 240 23.36 18.47 -13.22
CA GLY A 240 23.55 18.25 -14.66
C GLY A 240 23.96 16.82 -15.07
N PRO A 241 24.39 16.62 -16.33
CA PRO A 241 24.52 15.30 -16.97
C PRO A 241 25.48 14.31 -16.30
N ASP A 242 26.64 14.76 -15.81
CA ASP A 242 27.67 13.88 -15.24
C ASP A 242 27.19 13.20 -13.95
N PHE A 243 26.46 13.95 -13.12
CA PHE A 243 25.78 13.40 -11.95
C PHE A 243 24.70 12.40 -12.38
N ARG A 244 23.85 12.77 -13.34
CA ARG A 244 22.75 11.91 -13.82
C ARG A 244 23.25 10.55 -14.30
N GLN A 245 24.28 10.53 -15.13
CA GLN A 245 24.87 9.30 -15.66
C GLN A 245 25.43 8.41 -14.54
N SER A 246 26.17 9.01 -13.61
CA SER A 246 26.76 8.29 -12.47
C SER A 246 25.69 7.75 -11.52
N TYR A 247 24.66 8.56 -11.25
CA TYR A 247 23.56 8.20 -10.36
C TYR A 247 22.67 7.10 -10.94
N VAL A 248 22.35 7.16 -12.23
CA VAL A 248 21.66 6.08 -12.97
C VAL A 248 22.45 4.77 -12.88
N ARG A 249 23.76 4.83 -13.16
CA ARG A 249 24.64 3.65 -13.08
C ARG A 249 24.65 3.06 -11.66
N TRP A 250 24.73 3.91 -10.65
CA TRP A 250 24.70 3.51 -9.26
C TRP A 250 23.36 2.87 -8.88
N LEU A 251 22.22 3.49 -9.20
CA LEU A 251 20.89 2.94 -8.95
C LEU A 251 20.73 1.54 -9.55
N ARG A 252 21.18 1.33 -10.80
CA ARG A 252 21.14 0.01 -11.45
C ARG A 252 21.85 -1.07 -10.64
N THR A 253 22.97 -0.75 -9.99
CA THR A 253 23.68 -1.69 -9.11
C THR A 253 23.00 -1.89 -7.76
N LEU A 254 22.31 -0.86 -7.26
CA LEU A 254 21.63 -0.87 -5.97
C LEU A 254 20.44 -1.84 -5.94
N ALA A 255 19.72 -2.01 -7.06
CA ALA A 255 18.61 -2.98 -7.15
C ALA A 255 19.03 -4.43 -6.85
N GLY A 256 20.29 -4.79 -7.15
CA GLY A 256 20.85 -6.10 -6.81
C GLY A 256 21.12 -6.29 -5.31
N ARG A 257 21.06 -5.24 -4.49
CA ARG A 257 21.30 -5.30 -3.04
C ARG A 257 20.00 -5.60 -2.31
N ARG A 258 19.84 -6.84 -1.83
CA ARG A 258 18.61 -7.36 -1.21
C ARG A 258 17.93 -6.42 -0.20
N LYS A 259 18.70 -5.77 0.68
CA LYS A 259 18.17 -4.88 1.73
C LYS A 259 17.80 -3.48 1.22
N LEU A 260 18.39 -3.04 0.10
CA LEU A 260 18.29 -1.66 -0.40
C LEU A 260 17.44 -1.54 -1.68
N ARG A 261 17.05 -2.66 -2.27
CA ARG A 261 16.33 -2.71 -3.55
C ARG A 261 15.01 -1.93 -3.57
N TRP A 262 14.32 -1.83 -2.42
CA TRP A 262 13.07 -1.09 -2.30
C TRP A 262 13.30 0.42 -2.40
N HIS A 263 14.36 0.92 -1.75
CA HIS A 263 14.82 2.30 -1.88
C HIS A 263 15.21 2.60 -3.33
N ALA A 264 15.96 1.71 -3.98
CA ALA A 264 16.32 1.85 -5.38
C ALA A 264 15.10 1.97 -6.30
N ALA A 265 14.09 1.08 -6.12
CA ALA A 265 12.85 1.13 -6.88
C ALA A 265 12.05 2.41 -6.59
N TYR A 266 11.97 2.83 -5.33
CA TYR A 266 11.28 4.06 -4.95
C TYR A 266 11.92 5.29 -5.59
N SER A 267 13.24 5.44 -5.51
CA SER A 267 13.96 6.56 -6.12
C SER A 267 13.91 6.54 -7.64
N ALA A 268 14.00 5.36 -8.28
CA ALA A 268 13.80 5.24 -9.73
C ALA A 268 12.39 5.66 -10.15
N GLY A 269 11.37 5.33 -9.36
CA GLY A 269 10.00 5.77 -9.59
C GLY A 269 9.82 7.29 -9.38
N GLY A 270 10.50 7.88 -8.39
CA GLY A 270 10.53 9.33 -8.19
C GLY A 270 11.21 10.08 -9.33
N LEU A 271 12.26 9.49 -9.93
CA LEU A 271 12.88 9.99 -11.16
C LEU A 271 11.95 9.83 -12.36
N PHE A 272 11.23 8.71 -12.48
CA PHE A 272 10.30 8.48 -13.57
C PHE A 272 9.15 9.51 -13.60
N SER A 273 8.73 10.02 -12.44
CA SER A 273 7.80 11.17 -12.36
C SER A 273 8.38 12.47 -12.92
N LEU A 274 9.71 12.63 -12.94
CA LEU A 274 10.40 13.85 -13.39
C LEU A 274 10.85 13.74 -14.85
N ASP A 275 11.53 12.66 -15.19
CA ASP A 275 12.15 12.39 -16.49
C ASP A 275 11.82 10.95 -16.93
N PRO A 276 10.59 10.72 -17.43
CA PRO A 276 10.11 9.38 -17.73
C PRO A 276 10.90 8.71 -18.85
N VAL A 277 11.45 9.48 -19.80
CA VAL A 277 12.24 8.95 -20.93
C VAL A 277 13.55 8.37 -20.41
N VAL A 278 14.35 9.16 -19.69
CA VAL A 278 15.63 8.69 -19.16
C VAL A 278 15.43 7.58 -18.15
N ALA A 279 14.47 7.72 -17.22
CA ALA A 279 14.21 6.70 -16.22
C ALA A 279 13.74 5.38 -16.86
N GLU A 280 12.89 5.43 -17.89
CA GLU A 280 12.48 4.23 -18.62
C GLU A 280 13.67 3.58 -19.33
N GLU A 281 14.38 4.32 -20.19
CA GLU A 281 15.39 3.78 -21.08
C GLU A 281 16.62 3.26 -20.31
N GLU A 282 17.06 3.99 -19.30
CA GLU A 282 18.32 3.71 -18.63
C GLU A 282 18.18 2.86 -17.36
N ILE A 283 17.01 2.87 -16.70
CA ILE A 283 16.80 2.16 -15.42
C ILE A 283 15.72 1.09 -15.55
N LEU A 284 14.48 1.50 -15.83
CA LEU A 284 13.32 0.62 -15.67
C LEU A 284 13.27 -0.48 -16.73
N ARG A 285 13.52 -0.16 -18.00
CA ARG A 285 13.51 -1.15 -19.10
C ARG A 285 14.66 -2.16 -18.98
N PRO A 286 15.90 -1.77 -18.60
CA PRO A 286 16.96 -2.73 -18.27
C PRO A 286 16.59 -3.66 -17.12
N TRP A 287 15.98 -3.14 -16.04
CA TRP A 287 15.50 -3.98 -14.94
C TRP A 287 14.36 -4.90 -15.34
N ALA A 288 13.38 -4.39 -16.10
CA ALA A 288 12.22 -5.14 -16.56
C ALA A 288 12.61 -6.28 -17.51
N ASN A 289 13.70 -6.15 -18.27
CA ASN A 289 14.22 -7.21 -19.15
C ASN A 289 15.27 -8.12 -18.49
N SER A 290 15.67 -7.85 -17.24
CA SER A 290 16.66 -8.64 -16.53
C SER A 290 16.21 -10.10 -16.35
N ARG A 291 17.19 -11.03 -16.38
CA ARG A 291 16.96 -12.43 -16.04
C ARG A 291 16.61 -12.60 -14.56
N GLN A 292 17.03 -11.68 -13.69
CA GLN A 292 16.74 -11.73 -12.27
C GLN A 292 15.31 -11.27 -11.99
N ALA A 293 14.50 -12.12 -11.35
CA ALA A 293 13.10 -11.81 -11.03
C ALA A 293 12.96 -10.56 -10.13
N TRP A 294 13.93 -10.32 -9.26
CA TRP A 294 13.89 -9.17 -8.36
C TRP A 294 14.11 -7.83 -9.07
N ASP A 295 14.97 -7.76 -10.08
CA ASP A 295 15.12 -6.55 -10.89
C ASP A 295 13.80 -6.23 -11.59
N ARG A 296 13.14 -7.24 -12.16
CA ARG A 296 11.82 -7.08 -12.79
C ARG A 296 10.76 -6.58 -11.81
N ARG A 297 10.79 -7.07 -10.56
CA ARG A 297 9.91 -6.55 -9.49
C ARG A 297 10.23 -5.09 -9.16
N CYS A 298 11.51 -4.72 -9.05
CA CYS A 298 11.93 -3.32 -8.87
C CYS A 298 11.41 -2.41 -9.97
N ALA A 299 11.47 -2.84 -11.23
CA ALA A 299 10.89 -2.08 -12.33
C ALA A 299 9.37 -1.86 -12.16
N GLY A 300 8.62 -2.92 -11.82
CA GLY A 300 7.18 -2.80 -11.57
C GLY A 300 6.83 -1.95 -10.35
N MET A 301 7.59 -2.08 -9.26
CA MET A 301 7.43 -1.30 -8.02
C MET A 301 7.66 0.20 -8.27
N ALA A 302 8.67 0.55 -9.06
CA ALA A 302 8.96 1.94 -9.41
C ALA A 302 7.78 2.63 -10.10
N LEU A 303 6.99 1.90 -10.91
CA LEU A 303 5.80 2.45 -11.56
C LEU A 303 4.68 2.81 -10.56
N GLY A 304 4.69 2.24 -9.36
CA GLY A 304 3.77 2.58 -8.28
C GLY A 304 4.17 3.81 -7.48
N THR A 305 5.42 4.27 -7.55
CA THR A 305 5.90 5.42 -6.77
C THR A 305 5.19 6.72 -7.09
N PRO A 306 4.91 7.09 -8.35
CA PRO A 306 4.18 8.33 -8.65
C PRO A 306 2.84 8.39 -7.92
N VAL A 307 2.12 7.26 -7.86
CA VAL A 307 0.87 7.15 -7.10
C VAL A 307 1.10 7.33 -5.60
N ALA A 308 2.12 6.67 -5.04
CA ALA A 308 2.47 6.82 -3.62
C ALA A 308 2.83 8.26 -3.22
N MET A 309 3.35 9.04 -4.17
CA MET A 309 3.70 10.45 -3.96
C MET A 309 2.53 11.42 -4.22
N GLY A 310 1.40 10.94 -4.75
CA GLY A 310 0.31 11.79 -5.23
C GLY A 310 0.65 12.58 -6.51
N ALA A 311 1.60 12.09 -7.31
CA ALA A 311 1.94 12.63 -8.63
C ALA A 311 1.08 11.99 -9.74
N ASP A 312 1.07 12.59 -10.94
CA ASP A 312 0.40 11.99 -12.10
C ASP A 312 1.05 10.64 -12.46
N ALA A 313 0.24 9.59 -12.46
CA ALA A 313 0.65 8.23 -12.76
C ALA A 313 0.28 7.78 -14.19
N THR A 314 -0.12 8.70 -15.07
CA THR A 314 -0.53 8.39 -16.45
C THR A 314 0.59 7.69 -17.23
N ALA A 315 1.83 8.18 -17.13
CA ALA A 315 2.99 7.55 -17.76
C ALA A 315 3.21 6.12 -17.22
N SER A 316 3.11 5.94 -15.90
CA SER A 316 3.23 4.61 -15.26
C SER A 316 2.19 3.63 -15.75
N ARG A 317 0.93 4.06 -15.84
CA ARG A 317 -0.18 3.21 -16.32
C ARG A 317 0.02 2.83 -17.78
N ARG A 318 0.44 3.77 -18.64
CA ARG A 318 0.75 3.50 -20.05
C ARG A 318 1.90 2.51 -20.20
N LEU A 319 2.99 2.69 -19.45
CA LEU A 319 4.16 1.82 -19.50
C LEU A 319 3.84 0.41 -18.96
N ALA A 320 3.14 0.30 -17.83
CA ALA A 320 2.68 -0.98 -17.29
C ALA A 320 1.76 -1.72 -18.28
N ASN A 321 0.86 -1.01 -18.96
CA ASN A 321 0.00 -1.59 -19.98
C ASN A 321 0.79 -2.06 -21.22
N ALA A 322 1.78 -1.28 -21.67
CA ALA A 322 2.66 -1.69 -22.77
C ALA A 322 3.43 -2.97 -22.42
N TRP A 323 3.97 -3.06 -21.19
CA TRP A 323 4.64 -4.27 -20.69
C TRP A 323 3.69 -5.45 -20.50
N ALA A 324 2.44 -5.22 -20.07
CA ALA A 324 1.45 -6.27 -19.92
C ALA A 324 1.01 -6.84 -21.28
N THR A 325 0.88 -6.00 -22.30
CA THR A 325 0.38 -6.41 -23.63
C THR A 325 1.47 -6.90 -24.56
N GLY A 326 2.74 -6.52 -24.31
CA GLY A 326 3.89 -6.94 -25.10
C GLY A 326 4.22 -8.44 -25.03
N PRO A 327 5.06 -8.93 -25.97
CA PRO A 327 5.35 -10.36 -26.12
C PRO A 327 6.41 -10.90 -25.16
N SER A 328 7.14 -10.04 -24.43
CA SER A 328 8.26 -10.45 -23.57
C SER A 328 7.74 -10.94 -22.20
N PRO A 329 8.00 -12.20 -21.82
CA PRO A 329 7.62 -12.72 -20.49
C PRO A 329 8.28 -11.95 -19.34
N HIS A 330 9.47 -11.39 -19.57
CA HIS A 330 10.15 -10.55 -18.58
C HIS A 330 9.39 -9.24 -18.35
N LEU A 331 8.97 -8.56 -19.43
CA LEU A 331 8.15 -7.35 -19.33
C LEU A 331 6.79 -7.67 -18.69
N ASN A 332 6.15 -8.79 -19.07
CA ASN A 332 4.90 -9.20 -18.46
C ASN A 332 5.05 -9.43 -16.94
N HIS A 333 6.16 -10.02 -16.50
CA HIS A 333 6.46 -10.19 -15.07
C HIS A 333 6.65 -8.83 -14.35
N ALA A 334 7.29 -7.85 -14.97
CA ALA A 334 7.38 -6.49 -14.42
C ALA A 334 5.99 -5.83 -14.33
N ALA A 335 5.13 -6.06 -15.33
CA ALA A 335 3.75 -5.58 -15.31
C ALA A 335 2.91 -6.25 -14.22
N VAL A 336 3.09 -7.55 -13.96
CA VAL A 336 2.46 -8.24 -12.81
C VAL A 336 2.84 -7.54 -11.51
N ALA A 337 4.14 -7.28 -11.29
CA ALA A 337 4.61 -6.59 -10.10
C ALA A 337 4.05 -5.16 -9.97
N ALA A 338 3.86 -4.44 -11.08
CA ALA A 338 3.22 -3.12 -11.06
C ALA A 338 1.74 -3.24 -10.67
N TYR A 339 0.97 -4.09 -11.37
CA TYR A 339 -0.48 -4.18 -11.22
C TYR A 339 -0.98 -4.82 -9.93
N GLY A 340 -0.20 -5.61 -9.20
CA GLY A 340 -0.56 -5.92 -7.80
C GLY A 340 0.37 -5.34 -6.76
N GLY A 341 1.11 -4.30 -7.15
CA GLY A 341 1.71 -3.37 -6.21
C GLY A 341 0.86 -2.11 -6.05
N VAL A 342 1.50 -1.01 -5.64
CA VAL A 342 0.85 0.28 -5.37
C VAL A 342 0.08 0.80 -6.58
N LEU A 343 0.58 0.59 -7.81
CA LEU A 343 -0.07 1.07 -9.03
C LEU A 343 -1.48 0.48 -9.20
N GLY A 344 -1.68 -0.79 -8.89
CA GLY A 344 -2.99 -1.44 -8.98
C GLY A 344 -3.84 -1.31 -7.72
N ALA A 345 -3.23 -1.21 -6.53
CA ALA A 345 -3.96 -1.00 -5.28
C ALA A 345 -4.69 0.36 -5.23
N TRP A 346 -4.26 1.32 -6.06
CA TRP A 346 -4.82 2.66 -6.23
C TRP A 346 -5.40 2.86 -7.64
N ASP A 347 -5.77 1.76 -8.30
CA ASP A 347 -6.55 1.80 -9.52
C ASP A 347 -8.05 1.81 -9.17
N ASP A 348 -8.73 2.91 -9.45
CA ASP A 348 -10.18 3.07 -9.21
C ASP A 348 -11.04 2.29 -10.22
N SER A 349 -10.43 1.38 -10.98
CA SER A 349 -11.05 0.65 -12.09
C SER A 349 -10.74 -0.84 -12.06
N THR A 350 -11.35 -1.58 -12.98
CA THR A 350 -11.07 -3.02 -13.16
C THR A 350 -9.83 -3.28 -14.03
N ILE A 351 -9.03 -2.27 -14.36
CA ILE A 351 -7.87 -2.42 -15.27
C ILE A 351 -6.82 -3.34 -14.67
N ALA A 352 -6.39 -3.10 -13.42
CA ALA A 352 -5.41 -3.96 -12.75
C ALA A 352 -5.81 -5.45 -12.72
N PRO A 353 -6.99 -5.86 -12.18
CA PRO A 353 -7.38 -7.26 -12.18
C PRO A 353 -7.59 -7.83 -13.59
N MET A 354 -8.07 -7.03 -14.55
CA MET A 354 -8.18 -7.44 -15.95
C MET A 354 -6.83 -7.76 -16.58
N GLN A 355 -5.82 -6.89 -16.40
CA GLN A 355 -4.50 -7.09 -16.99
C GLN A 355 -3.78 -8.29 -16.37
N LEU A 356 -3.85 -8.43 -15.05
CA LEU A 356 -3.34 -9.60 -14.34
C LEU A 356 -3.97 -10.90 -14.89
N TYR A 357 -5.30 -10.95 -15.00
CA TYR A 357 -6.00 -12.10 -15.58
C TYR A 357 -5.57 -12.41 -17.01
N ARG A 358 -5.42 -11.39 -17.86
CA ARG A 358 -4.94 -11.55 -19.25
C ARG A 358 -3.51 -12.07 -19.32
N ILE A 359 -2.64 -11.69 -18.37
CA ILE A 359 -1.27 -12.21 -18.30
C ILE A 359 -1.29 -13.69 -17.89
N ALA A 360 -2.02 -14.07 -16.84
CA ALA A 360 -2.11 -15.47 -16.41
C ALA A 360 -2.55 -16.42 -17.54
N ARG A 361 -3.44 -15.96 -18.42
CA ARG A 361 -3.91 -16.75 -19.56
C ARG A 361 -2.91 -16.84 -20.71
N ARG A 362 -2.21 -15.74 -21.03
CA ARG A 362 -1.30 -15.67 -22.18
C ARG A 362 0.10 -16.17 -21.86
N VAL A 363 0.50 -16.11 -20.60
CA VAL A 363 1.84 -16.47 -20.12
C VAL A 363 1.71 -17.47 -18.97
N PRO A 364 1.44 -18.76 -19.25
CA PRO A 364 1.23 -19.78 -18.23
C PRO A 364 2.32 -19.86 -17.13
N PRO A 365 3.62 -19.64 -17.43
CA PRO A 365 4.66 -19.61 -16.38
C PRO A 365 4.46 -18.52 -15.31
N LEU A 366 3.69 -17.46 -15.59
CA LEU A 366 3.40 -16.38 -14.64
C LEU A 366 2.09 -16.57 -13.88
N ALA A 367 1.30 -17.62 -14.17
CA ALA A 367 -0.03 -17.80 -13.59
C ALA A 367 -0.01 -17.84 -12.06
N THR A 368 0.92 -18.59 -11.46
CA THR A 368 1.05 -18.67 -10.00
C THR A 368 1.37 -17.32 -9.37
N GLU A 369 2.29 -16.55 -9.95
CA GLU A 369 2.62 -15.21 -9.45
C GLU A 369 1.42 -14.27 -9.57
N VAL A 370 0.72 -14.31 -10.70
CA VAL A 370 -0.54 -13.56 -10.89
C VAL A 370 -1.57 -13.91 -9.81
N HIS A 371 -1.73 -15.19 -9.45
CA HIS A 371 -2.70 -15.59 -8.42
C HIS A 371 -2.39 -14.92 -7.07
N TRP A 372 -1.13 -14.94 -6.64
CA TRP A 372 -0.68 -14.27 -5.41
C TRP A 372 -0.82 -12.76 -5.48
N THR A 373 -0.47 -12.17 -6.62
CA THR A 373 -0.55 -10.73 -6.84
C THR A 373 -2.00 -10.24 -6.89
N MET A 374 -2.92 -11.03 -7.45
CA MET A 374 -4.36 -10.76 -7.41
C MET A 374 -4.91 -10.89 -5.98
N ALA A 375 -4.46 -11.90 -5.22
CA ALA A 375 -4.80 -12.04 -3.81
C ALA A 375 -4.34 -10.80 -3.01
N ASN A 376 -3.14 -10.29 -3.25
CA ASN A 376 -2.65 -9.08 -2.59
C ASN A 376 -3.56 -7.87 -2.82
N LEU A 377 -4.15 -7.69 -4.01
CA LEU A 377 -5.12 -6.60 -4.27
C LEU A 377 -6.38 -6.69 -3.40
N VAL A 378 -6.77 -7.89 -2.98
CA VAL A 378 -7.88 -8.11 -2.05
C VAL A 378 -7.44 -7.91 -0.59
N VAL A 379 -6.18 -8.26 -0.28
CA VAL A 379 -5.58 -8.27 1.07
C VAL A 379 -4.60 -7.10 1.29
N SER A 380 -4.89 -5.93 0.72
CA SER A 380 -4.03 -4.73 0.79
C SER A 380 -4.30 -3.80 1.99
N GLY A 381 -4.89 -4.34 3.07
CA GLY A 381 -5.26 -3.59 4.28
C GLY A 381 -6.65 -2.96 4.20
N ALA A 382 -7.09 -2.30 5.28
CA ALA A 382 -8.42 -1.71 5.36
C ALA A 382 -8.66 -0.64 4.27
N ASP A 383 -7.64 0.16 3.95
CA ASP A 383 -7.75 1.32 3.04
C ASP A 383 -7.92 0.94 1.56
N ALA A 384 -7.66 -0.31 1.18
CA ALA A 384 -7.70 -0.77 -0.21
C ALA A 384 -9.09 -1.23 -0.68
N ILE A 385 -10.16 -0.59 -0.18
CA ILE A 385 -11.56 -0.97 -0.46
C ILE A 385 -11.86 -0.99 -1.96
N HIS A 386 -11.40 0.01 -2.70
CA HIS A 386 -11.65 0.13 -4.14
C HIS A 386 -10.98 -1.00 -4.93
N ALA A 387 -9.70 -1.27 -4.68
CA ALA A 387 -8.97 -2.36 -5.32
C ALA A 387 -9.61 -3.72 -4.98
N ARG A 388 -10.01 -3.93 -3.72
CA ARG A 388 -10.74 -5.13 -3.28
C ARG A 388 -12.04 -5.29 -4.04
N THR A 389 -12.84 -4.23 -4.10
CA THR A 389 -14.16 -4.21 -4.76
C THR A 389 -14.02 -4.50 -6.25
N CYS A 390 -13.11 -3.80 -6.94
CA CYS A 390 -12.87 -3.98 -8.37
C CYS A 390 -12.35 -5.40 -8.67
N THR A 391 -11.45 -5.92 -7.85
CA THR A 391 -10.90 -7.27 -8.01
C THR A 391 -11.98 -8.33 -7.82
N LEU A 392 -12.74 -8.29 -6.72
CA LEU A 392 -13.81 -9.25 -6.46
C LEU A 392 -14.94 -9.17 -7.50
N ALA A 393 -15.34 -7.95 -7.92
CA ALA A 393 -16.32 -7.75 -8.98
C ALA A 393 -15.86 -8.32 -10.33
N TYR A 394 -14.58 -8.11 -10.67
CA TYR A 394 -14.00 -8.65 -11.89
C TYR A 394 -13.96 -10.18 -11.87
N LEU A 395 -13.49 -10.78 -10.76
CA LEU A 395 -13.42 -12.23 -10.61
C LEU A 395 -14.81 -12.87 -10.66
N GLU A 396 -15.79 -12.30 -9.95
CA GLU A 396 -17.16 -12.82 -9.95
C GLU A 396 -17.76 -12.79 -11.36
N THR A 397 -17.66 -11.66 -12.05
CA THR A 397 -18.18 -11.50 -13.42
C THR A 397 -17.50 -12.48 -14.38
N THR A 398 -16.18 -12.61 -14.29
CA THR A 398 -15.38 -13.48 -15.15
C THR A 398 -15.64 -14.97 -14.87
N SER A 399 -15.97 -15.34 -13.63
CA SER A 399 -16.28 -16.73 -13.25
C SER A 399 -17.56 -17.28 -13.88
N ARG A 400 -18.45 -16.41 -14.38
CA ARG A 400 -19.70 -16.82 -15.05
C ARG A 400 -19.46 -17.46 -16.43
N GLY A 401 -18.30 -17.22 -17.05
CA GLY A 401 -17.90 -17.86 -18.31
C GLY A 401 -17.32 -19.26 -18.09
N GLN A 402 -17.83 -20.29 -18.78
CA GLN A 402 -17.43 -21.68 -18.56
C GLN A 402 -15.92 -21.95 -18.78
N ARG A 403 -15.28 -21.28 -19.76
CA ARG A 403 -13.85 -21.47 -20.05
C ARG A 403 -12.99 -20.66 -19.09
N GLU A 404 -13.48 -19.49 -18.68
CA GLU A 404 -12.82 -18.50 -17.87
C GLU A 404 -12.80 -18.89 -16.38
N ALA A 405 -13.81 -19.64 -15.93
CA ALA A 405 -14.01 -20.06 -14.55
C ALA A 405 -12.81 -20.82 -13.97
N ARG A 406 -12.16 -21.71 -14.74
CA ARG A 406 -10.99 -22.48 -14.24
C ARG A 406 -9.86 -21.58 -13.77
N THR A 407 -9.53 -20.54 -14.54
CA THR A 407 -8.46 -19.60 -14.21
C THR A 407 -8.83 -18.76 -12.99
N VAL A 408 -10.09 -18.31 -12.90
CA VAL A 408 -10.56 -17.56 -11.72
C VAL A 408 -10.50 -18.43 -10.45
N TYR A 409 -11.02 -19.66 -10.52
CA TYR A 409 -11.03 -20.55 -9.36
C TYR A 409 -9.63 -21.00 -8.93
N ALA A 410 -8.66 -21.06 -9.84
CA ALA A 410 -7.27 -21.33 -9.49
C ALA A 410 -6.64 -20.23 -8.61
N MET A 411 -7.23 -19.04 -8.53
CA MET A 411 -6.77 -17.93 -7.67
C MET A 411 -7.28 -18.03 -6.23
N LEU A 412 -8.41 -18.73 -6.00
CA LEU A 412 -9.05 -18.77 -4.69
C LEU A 412 -8.17 -19.34 -3.57
N PRO A 413 -7.35 -20.39 -3.79
CA PRO A 413 -6.44 -20.87 -2.74
C PRO A 413 -5.45 -19.80 -2.29
N ALA A 414 -4.78 -19.11 -3.22
CA ALA A 414 -3.86 -18.02 -2.88
C ALA A 414 -4.57 -16.88 -2.14
N LEU A 415 -5.81 -16.56 -2.54
CA LEU A 415 -6.62 -15.57 -1.83
C LEU A 415 -6.89 -15.96 -0.38
N PHE A 416 -7.29 -17.21 -0.13
CA PHE A 416 -7.56 -17.71 1.22
C PHE A 416 -6.29 -17.83 2.05
N ASP A 417 -5.18 -18.30 1.47
CA ASP A 417 -3.88 -18.34 2.14
C ASP A 417 -3.44 -16.93 2.59
N SER A 418 -3.66 -15.91 1.76
CA SER A 418 -3.40 -14.51 2.12
C SER A 418 -4.38 -13.99 3.18
N LEU A 419 -5.69 -14.18 3.01
CA LEU A 419 -6.70 -13.66 3.94
C LEU A 419 -6.62 -14.27 5.34
N LEU A 420 -6.22 -15.54 5.45
CA LEU A 420 -6.15 -16.29 6.69
C LEU A 420 -4.77 -16.23 7.38
N SER A 421 -3.85 -15.44 6.82
CA SER A 421 -2.56 -15.16 7.44
C SER A 421 -2.71 -14.34 8.72
N PRO A 422 -1.93 -14.62 9.78
CA PRO A 422 -1.97 -13.85 11.03
C PRO A 422 -1.31 -12.47 10.92
N ALA A 423 -0.79 -12.10 9.74
CA ALA A 423 -0.20 -10.78 9.53
C ALA A 423 -1.24 -9.65 9.72
N THR A 424 -0.85 -8.55 10.38
CA THR A 424 -1.73 -7.43 10.70
C THR A 424 -2.55 -6.93 9.51
N VAL A 425 -1.92 -6.73 8.35
CA VAL A 425 -2.58 -6.29 7.11
C VAL A 425 -3.66 -7.27 6.62
N CYS A 426 -3.47 -8.57 6.87
CA CYS A 426 -4.41 -9.62 6.48
C CYS A 426 -5.62 -9.64 7.41
N VAL A 427 -5.39 -9.50 8.73
CA VAL A 427 -6.45 -9.37 9.73
C VAL A 427 -7.32 -8.14 9.47
N GLU A 428 -6.70 -7.00 9.20
CA GLU A 428 -7.40 -5.75 8.83
C GLU A 428 -8.22 -5.92 7.56
N SER A 429 -7.65 -6.55 6.52
CA SER A 429 -8.35 -6.83 5.26
C SER A 429 -9.55 -7.75 5.45
N LEU A 430 -9.41 -8.78 6.30
CA LEU A 430 -10.48 -9.73 6.61
C LEU A 430 -11.64 -9.04 7.35
N GLN A 431 -11.32 -8.17 8.31
CA GLN A 431 -12.31 -7.37 9.03
C GLN A 431 -13.03 -6.40 8.09
N ALA A 432 -12.27 -5.68 7.24
CA ALA A 432 -12.83 -4.77 6.26
C ALA A 432 -13.78 -5.50 5.29
N LEU A 433 -13.33 -6.65 4.77
CA LEU A 433 -14.14 -7.50 3.90
C LEU A 433 -15.45 -7.95 4.56
N ARG A 434 -15.44 -8.34 5.85
CA ARG A 434 -16.66 -8.72 6.60
C ARG A 434 -17.58 -7.52 6.85
N SER A 435 -17.03 -6.33 7.00
CA SER A 435 -17.79 -5.10 7.22
C SER A 435 -18.44 -4.52 5.95
N GLU A 436 -18.06 -5.04 4.76
CA GLU A 436 -18.53 -4.61 3.44
C GLU A 436 -19.47 -5.67 2.84
N PRO A 437 -20.81 -5.54 2.97
CA PRO A 437 -21.74 -6.60 2.58
C PRO A 437 -21.65 -6.99 1.11
N SER A 438 -21.36 -6.03 0.23
CA SER A 438 -21.17 -6.27 -1.20
C SER A 438 -19.97 -7.18 -1.45
N ASN A 439 -18.79 -6.82 -0.93
CA ASN A 439 -17.56 -7.59 -1.13
C ASN A 439 -17.61 -8.96 -0.46
N TRP A 440 -18.20 -9.04 0.74
CA TRP A 440 -18.48 -10.32 1.39
C TRP A 440 -19.37 -11.23 0.52
N HIS A 441 -20.45 -10.68 -0.04
CA HIS A 441 -21.34 -11.41 -0.93
C HIS A 441 -20.63 -11.90 -2.20
N ARG A 442 -19.75 -11.09 -2.81
CA ARG A 442 -18.95 -11.49 -3.97
C ARG A 442 -18.02 -12.65 -3.66
N LEU A 443 -17.31 -12.59 -2.52
CA LEU A 443 -16.46 -13.69 -2.07
C LEU A 443 -17.28 -14.97 -1.86
N CYS A 444 -18.40 -14.87 -1.15
CA CYS A 444 -19.30 -16.00 -0.92
C CYS A 444 -19.83 -16.61 -2.23
N THR A 445 -20.15 -15.77 -3.21
CA THR A 445 -20.58 -16.20 -4.55
C THR A 445 -19.46 -16.95 -5.28
N LEU A 446 -18.23 -16.43 -5.25
CA LEU A 446 -17.07 -17.08 -5.84
C LEU A 446 -16.78 -18.44 -5.21
N VAL A 447 -16.82 -18.55 -3.88
CA VAL A 447 -16.61 -19.81 -3.14
C VAL A 447 -17.74 -20.80 -3.44
N GLY A 448 -18.99 -20.36 -3.42
CA GLY A 448 -20.15 -21.20 -3.67
C GLY A 448 -20.19 -21.77 -5.07
N THR A 449 -19.93 -20.92 -6.07
CA THR A 449 -19.83 -21.36 -7.47
C THR A 449 -18.63 -22.28 -7.69
N ALA A 450 -17.48 -22.02 -7.05
CA ALA A 450 -16.34 -22.93 -7.11
C ALA A 450 -16.67 -24.31 -6.53
N LEU A 451 -17.34 -24.38 -5.38
CA LEU A 451 -17.71 -25.65 -4.73
C LEU A 451 -18.75 -26.46 -5.52
N THR A 452 -19.62 -25.79 -6.26
CA THR A 452 -20.78 -26.42 -6.91
C THR A 452 -20.57 -26.72 -8.39
N THR A 453 -19.45 -26.28 -8.98
CA THR A 453 -19.15 -26.48 -10.40
C THR A 453 -17.90 -27.35 -10.60
N PRO A 454 -17.86 -28.23 -11.62
CA PRO A 454 -16.70 -29.09 -11.89
C PRO A 454 -15.36 -28.33 -12.06
N PRO A 455 -15.31 -27.17 -12.75
CA PRO A 455 -14.08 -26.37 -12.89
C PRO A 455 -13.46 -25.90 -11.57
N GLY A 456 -14.28 -25.63 -10.55
CA GLY A 456 -13.83 -25.03 -9.29
C GLY A 456 -13.73 -25.98 -8.11
N ALA A 457 -14.27 -27.21 -8.23
CA ALA A 457 -14.47 -28.09 -7.09
C ALA A 457 -13.17 -28.44 -6.33
N LYS A 458 -12.02 -28.50 -7.00
CA LYS A 458 -10.73 -28.69 -6.31
C LYS A 458 -10.33 -27.44 -5.51
N SER A 459 -10.42 -26.26 -6.11
CA SER A 459 -10.06 -24.99 -5.46
C SER A 459 -11.01 -24.64 -4.33
N GLY A 460 -12.33 -24.79 -4.51
CA GLY A 460 -13.31 -24.53 -3.46
C GLY A 460 -13.09 -25.42 -2.23
N ARG A 461 -12.72 -26.69 -2.44
CA ARG A 461 -12.32 -27.59 -1.35
C ARG A 461 -11.09 -27.11 -0.61
N ALA A 462 -10.05 -26.71 -1.36
CA ALA A 462 -8.83 -26.17 -0.76
C ALA A 462 -9.10 -24.94 0.11
N CYS A 463 -9.99 -24.03 -0.32
CA CYS A 463 -10.40 -22.88 0.50
C CYS A 463 -11.03 -23.29 1.82
N LEU A 464 -11.99 -24.24 1.81
CA LEU A 464 -12.62 -24.72 3.05
C LEU A 464 -11.64 -25.46 3.97
N THR A 465 -10.70 -26.21 3.40
CA THR A 465 -9.61 -26.83 4.16
C THR A 465 -8.75 -25.76 4.84
N ALA A 466 -8.32 -24.73 4.09
CA ALA A 466 -7.53 -23.61 4.64
C ALA A 466 -8.28 -22.88 5.77
N VAL A 467 -9.59 -22.66 5.63
CA VAL A 467 -10.42 -22.08 6.72
C VAL A 467 -10.42 -22.97 7.96
N THR A 468 -10.58 -24.28 7.79
CA THR A 468 -10.62 -25.22 8.92
C THR A 468 -9.28 -25.24 9.66
N GLU A 469 -8.18 -25.25 8.91
CA GLU A 469 -6.82 -25.22 9.46
C GLU A 469 -6.50 -23.88 10.13
N ALA A 470 -6.93 -22.75 9.55
CA ALA A 470 -6.72 -21.44 10.15
C ALA A 470 -7.48 -21.25 11.47
N ILE A 471 -8.68 -21.85 11.61
CA ILE A 471 -9.40 -21.89 12.90
C ILE A 471 -8.65 -22.76 13.90
N ALA A 472 -8.18 -23.94 13.48
CA ALA A 472 -7.42 -24.85 14.34
C ALA A 472 -6.12 -24.20 14.85
N LEU A 473 -5.48 -23.36 14.04
CA LEU A 473 -4.29 -22.57 14.41
C LEU A 473 -4.62 -21.29 15.20
N GLY A 474 -5.90 -20.96 15.41
CA GLY A 474 -6.33 -19.74 16.11
C GLY A 474 -6.07 -18.45 15.32
N HIS A 475 -5.80 -18.52 14.01
CA HIS A 475 -5.62 -17.34 13.17
C HIS A 475 -6.95 -16.61 12.91
N VAL A 476 -8.05 -17.37 12.88
CA VAL A 476 -9.43 -16.86 12.71
C VAL A 476 -10.38 -17.57 13.65
N ASP A 477 -11.48 -16.90 14.00
CA ASP A 477 -12.49 -17.46 14.90
C ASP A 477 -13.45 -18.44 14.20
N HIS A 478 -14.19 -19.23 14.99
CA HIS A 478 -15.24 -20.13 14.48
C HIS A 478 -16.40 -19.39 13.79
N SER A 479 -16.61 -18.11 14.10
CA SER A 479 -17.68 -17.31 13.49
C SER A 479 -17.40 -17.10 11.99
N PHE A 480 -16.13 -17.00 11.60
CA PHE A 480 -15.72 -16.83 10.20
C PHE A 480 -16.24 -17.96 9.29
N ALA A 481 -16.00 -19.23 9.66
CA ALA A 481 -16.50 -20.36 8.87
C ALA A 481 -18.04 -20.39 8.83
N SER A 482 -18.68 -20.04 9.94
CA SER A 482 -20.15 -19.95 10.03
C SER A 482 -20.73 -18.91 9.08
N GLU A 483 -20.16 -17.71 9.08
CA GLU A 483 -20.55 -16.62 8.21
C GLU A 483 -20.27 -16.95 6.75
N LEU A 484 -19.11 -17.54 6.44
CA LEU A 484 -18.74 -17.88 5.07
C LEU A 484 -19.71 -18.92 4.50
N ILE A 485 -20.01 -19.98 5.24
CA ILE A 485 -20.92 -21.03 4.80
C ILE A 485 -22.35 -20.50 4.67
N ARG A 486 -22.81 -19.68 5.63
CA ARG A 486 -24.13 -19.02 5.56
C ARG A 486 -24.24 -18.11 4.33
N GLY A 487 -23.27 -17.21 4.13
CA GLY A 487 -23.23 -16.31 2.99
C GLY A 487 -23.12 -17.06 1.67
N THR A 488 -22.37 -18.16 1.63
CA THR A 488 -22.28 -19.04 0.45
C THR A 488 -23.60 -19.73 0.14
N LYS A 489 -24.34 -20.21 1.16
CA LYS A 489 -25.69 -20.75 0.98
C LYS A 489 -26.64 -19.69 0.42
N GLU A 490 -26.62 -18.48 0.98
CA GLU A 490 -27.42 -17.34 0.53
C GLU A 490 -27.12 -16.98 -0.94
N ALA A 491 -25.84 -16.90 -1.31
CA ALA A 491 -25.41 -16.64 -2.68
C ALA A 491 -25.80 -17.75 -3.67
N CYS A 492 -25.82 -19.00 -3.23
CA CYS A 492 -26.18 -20.16 -4.09
C CYS A 492 -27.69 -20.40 -4.23
N ARG A 493 -28.54 -19.83 -3.36
CA ARG A 493 -30.02 -19.93 -3.46
C ARG A 493 -30.56 -19.50 -4.82
N PRO A 494 -30.27 -18.28 -5.34
CA PRO A 494 -30.78 -17.86 -6.64
C PRO A 494 -30.22 -18.70 -7.80
N LEU A 495 -29.10 -19.41 -7.59
CA LEU A 495 -28.46 -20.28 -8.58
C LEU A 495 -28.99 -21.72 -8.57
N GLY A 496 -30.00 -22.04 -7.74
CA GLY A 496 -30.56 -23.39 -7.62
C GLY A 496 -29.54 -24.47 -7.18
N SER A 497 -28.43 -24.06 -6.56
CA SER A 497 -27.25 -24.92 -6.34
C SER A 497 -27.05 -25.33 -4.87
N VAL A 498 -28.03 -25.08 -4.00
CA VAL A 498 -27.93 -25.31 -2.54
C VAL A 498 -27.74 -26.79 -2.19
N SER A 499 -28.44 -27.71 -2.86
CA SER A 499 -28.26 -29.16 -2.64
C SER A 499 -26.84 -29.62 -3.02
N ARG A 500 -26.34 -29.19 -4.19
CA ARG A 500 -24.96 -29.47 -4.63
C ARG A 500 -23.92 -28.89 -3.67
N LEU A 501 -24.21 -27.72 -3.08
CA LEU A 501 -23.36 -27.10 -2.08
C LEU A 501 -23.31 -27.94 -0.80
N GLY A 502 -24.46 -28.47 -0.35
CA GLY A 502 -24.54 -29.41 0.77
C GLY A 502 -23.65 -30.65 0.55
N ASP A 503 -23.76 -31.28 -0.63
CA ASP A 503 -22.92 -32.43 -0.99
C ASP A 503 -21.44 -32.06 -1.05
N ALA A 504 -21.10 -30.90 -1.62
CA ALA A 504 -19.73 -30.41 -1.68
C ALA A 504 -19.14 -30.18 -0.29
N LEU A 505 -19.88 -29.52 0.61
CA LEU A 505 -19.49 -29.30 2.00
C LEU A 505 -19.25 -30.63 2.72
N ARG A 506 -20.18 -31.58 2.61
CA ARG A 506 -20.03 -32.92 3.21
C ARG A 506 -18.79 -33.65 2.69
N ARG A 507 -18.57 -33.64 1.36
CA ARG A 507 -17.37 -34.24 0.75
C ARG A 507 -16.06 -33.60 1.20
N THR A 508 -16.09 -32.32 1.58
CA THR A 508 -14.89 -31.58 1.99
C THR A 508 -14.56 -31.78 3.46
N LEU A 509 -15.57 -31.71 4.32
CA LEU A 509 -15.39 -31.79 5.77
C LEU A 509 -15.22 -33.24 6.27
N THR A 510 -15.84 -34.24 5.61
CA THR A 510 -15.76 -35.66 6.04
C THR A 510 -14.33 -36.19 6.15
N PRO A 511 -13.40 -35.92 5.20
CA PRO A 511 -12.00 -36.31 5.38
C PRO A 511 -11.32 -35.59 6.56
N LEU A 512 -11.68 -34.32 6.82
CA LEU A 512 -11.08 -33.50 7.87
C LEU A 512 -11.50 -33.94 9.28
N THR A 513 -12.69 -34.54 9.44
CA THR A 513 -13.10 -35.19 10.71
C THR A 513 -12.30 -36.46 11.03
N ARG A 514 -11.44 -36.90 10.11
CA ARG A 514 -10.48 -37.99 10.31
C ARG A 514 -9.03 -37.51 10.29
N SER A 515 -8.81 -36.19 10.33
CA SER A 515 -7.47 -35.59 10.31
C SER A 515 -6.63 -36.10 11.50
N PRO A 516 -5.32 -36.35 11.29
CA PRO A 516 -4.40 -36.67 12.38
C PRO A 516 -4.18 -35.48 13.33
N SER A 517 -4.39 -34.25 12.88
CA SER A 517 -4.42 -33.06 13.74
C SER A 517 -5.71 -33.06 14.57
N GLY A 518 -5.57 -33.17 15.90
CA GLY A 518 -6.70 -33.16 16.84
C GLY A 518 -7.53 -31.88 16.76
N ASP A 519 -6.88 -30.74 16.59
CA ASP A 519 -7.54 -29.43 16.50
C ASP A 519 -8.33 -29.30 15.19
N THR A 520 -7.72 -29.66 14.05
CA THR A 520 -8.41 -29.66 12.74
C THR A 520 -9.61 -30.61 12.76
N ARG A 521 -9.46 -31.78 13.39
CA ARG A 521 -10.52 -32.76 13.56
C ARG A 521 -11.69 -32.20 14.37
N SER A 522 -11.38 -31.54 15.48
CA SER A 522 -12.38 -30.91 16.37
C SER A 522 -13.18 -29.86 15.61
N VAL A 523 -12.49 -28.94 14.91
CA VAL A 523 -13.12 -27.89 14.12
C VAL A 523 -14.01 -28.47 13.02
N ALA A 524 -13.51 -29.43 12.23
CA ALA A 524 -14.28 -30.06 11.17
C ALA A 524 -15.54 -30.77 11.68
N THR A 525 -15.44 -31.41 12.85
CA THR A 525 -16.57 -32.10 13.49
C THR A 525 -17.61 -31.09 13.97
N ALA A 526 -17.18 -29.99 14.60
CA ALA A 526 -18.07 -28.92 15.02
C ALA A 526 -18.82 -28.29 13.83
N LEU A 527 -18.13 -28.00 12.73
CA LEU A 527 -18.75 -27.48 11.51
C LEU A 527 -19.74 -28.50 10.90
N MET A 528 -19.37 -29.78 10.82
CA MET A 528 -20.26 -30.84 10.33
C MET A 528 -21.55 -30.93 11.16
N THR A 529 -21.44 -30.93 12.48
CA THR A 529 -22.60 -30.94 13.38
C THR A 529 -23.44 -29.68 13.21
N GLN A 530 -22.82 -28.50 13.20
CA GLN A 530 -23.54 -27.23 13.09
C GLN A 530 -24.36 -27.10 11.80
N PHE A 531 -23.86 -27.61 10.67
CA PHE A 531 -24.54 -27.42 9.37
C PHE A 531 -25.43 -28.58 8.93
N PHE A 532 -25.27 -29.76 9.52
CA PHE A 532 -26.00 -30.98 9.12
C PHE A 532 -26.73 -31.67 10.28
N ALA A 533 -26.65 -31.17 11.52
CA ALA A 533 -27.52 -31.67 12.58
C ALA A 533 -28.99 -31.30 12.27
N GLY A 534 -29.80 -32.32 12.01
CA GLY A 534 -31.22 -32.18 11.70
C GLY A 534 -31.63 -32.45 10.24
N SER A 535 -30.74 -32.96 9.38
CA SER A 535 -31.11 -33.44 8.04
C SER A 535 -31.42 -34.93 8.00
#